data_AF-A0A960M8D7-F1
#
_entry.id   AF-A0A960M8D7-F1
#
_cell.length_a   1.000
_cell.length_b   1.000
_cell.length_c   1.000
_cell.angle_alpha   90.00
_cell.angle_beta   90.00
_cell.angle_gamma   90.00
#
_symmetry.space_group_name_H-M   'P 1'
#
loop_
_entity.id
_entity.type
_entity.pdbx_description
1 polymer ?
#
loop_
_entity_poly.entity_id
_entity_poly.type
_entity_poly.pdbx_seq_one_letter_code
_entity_poly.pdbx_strand_id
1 'polypeptide(L)'
;RVRLETIRFSKVQQVIEQLKWARFQLLLYDCTIDTEVPVFMATLYDQTMRHTRLSQGYGAHLEPEVAMIRAITEAVQGSTIGIAGSRDDIFFSQLKQGKQSDSEQTITALENQPATVDVSQLESVATSTLEEDVTLLMEKIRNVGITQLLVFDLSKEDLGVSVLRVIAPGLEGYFSHVASVQRAKIFAEKQKPHARKSLLSLKQSLHLPAGGI
;
A
#
# COMPACT_ATOMS: atom_id res chain seq x y z
N ARG A 1 0.23 1.33 -12.46
CA ARG A 1 1.06 2.38 -11.78
C ARG A 1 0.43 3.74 -12.06
N VAL A 2 0.52 4.68 -11.11
CA VAL A 2 0.05 6.07 -11.23
C VAL A 2 0.98 6.86 -12.14
N ARG A 3 0.40 7.70 -13.01
CA ARG A 3 1.10 8.78 -13.71
C ARG A 3 1.30 9.95 -12.76
N LEU A 4 2.51 10.10 -12.22
CA LEU A 4 2.80 11.11 -11.20
C LEU A 4 2.53 12.53 -11.70
N GLU A 5 2.69 12.77 -13.00
CA GLU A 5 2.38 14.03 -13.68
C GLU A 5 0.88 14.41 -13.67
N THR A 6 -0.02 13.45 -13.39
CA THR A 6 -1.46 13.71 -13.29
C THR A 6 -1.92 14.06 -11.87
N ILE A 7 -1.02 14.00 -10.88
CA ILE A 7 -1.33 14.36 -9.49
C ILE A 7 -1.54 15.87 -9.40
N ARG A 8 -2.75 16.29 -9.05
CA ARG A 8 -3.12 17.71 -8.83
C ARG A 8 -2.97 18.19 -7.39
N PHE A 9 -2.72 17.27 -6.46
CA PHE A 9 -2.66 17.53 -5.03
C PHE A 9 -1.32 18.17 -4.63
N SER A 10 -1.36 19.43 -4.21
CA SER A 10 -0.17 20.25 -3.99
C SER A 10 0.75 19.68 -2.90
N LYS A 11 0.19 19.11 -1.83
CA LYS A 11 1.01 18.51 -0.77
C LYS A 11 1.71 17.24 -1.26
N VAL A 12 1.04 16.42 -2.07
CA VAL A 12 1.65 15.22 -2.66
C VAL A 12 2.78 15.63 -3.61
N GLN A 13 2.56 16.64 -4.46
CA GLN A 13 3.59 17.18 -5.34
C GLN A 13 4.81 17.68 -4.54
N GLN A 14 4.60 18.41 -3.45
CA GLN A 14 5.68 18.89 -2.58
C GLN A 14 6.52 17.73 -2.01
N VAL A 15 5.89 16.66 -1.52
CA VAL A 15 6.60 15.50 -1.00
C VAL A 15 7.38 14.79 -2.12
N ILE A 16 6.79 14.66 -3.31
CA ILE A 16 7.48 14.08 -4.48
C ILE A 16 8.74 14.88 -4.83
N GLU A 17 8.67 16.21 -4.82
CA GLU A 17 9.84 17.06 -5.10
C GLU A 17 10.92 16.92 -4.01
N GLN A 18 10.53 16.80 -2.74
CA GLN A 18 11.48 16.51 -1.65
C GLN A 18 12.19 15.17 -1.85
N LEU A 19 11.46 14.12 -2.26
CA LEU A 19 12.04 12.80 -2.54
C LEU A 19 13.03 12.85 -3.72
N LYS A 20 12.66 13.56 -4.80
CA LYS A 20 13.56 13.77 -5.95
C LYS A 20 14.84 14.50 -5.55
N TRP A 21 14.71 15.56 -4.74
CA TRP A 21 15.86 16.30 -4.23
C TRP A 21 16.78 15.42 -3.38
N ALA A 22 16.19 14.53 -2.56
CA ALA A 22 16.90 13.54 -1.77
C ALA A 22 17.35 12.30 -2.57
N ARG A 23 17.17 12.29 -3.90
CA ARG A 23 17.58 11.22 -4.83
C ARG A 23 16.92 9.86 -4.55
N PHE A 24 15.67 9.89 -4.08
CA PHE A 24 14.81 8.72 -4.00
C PHE A 24 13.94 8.60 -5.25
N GLN A 25 13.81 7.39 -5.76
CA GLN A 25 12.84 7.06 -6.79
C GLN A 25 11.54 6.59 -6.14
N LEU A 26 10.43 7.23 -6.51
CA LEU A 26 9.08 6.84 -6.12
C LEU A 26 8.37 6.11 -7.26
N LEU A 27 7.72 4.99 -6.93
CA LEU A 27 6.70 4.34 -7.75
C LEU A 27 5.41 4.27 -6.95
N LEU A 28 4.33 4.85 -7.48
CA LEU A 28 3.03 4.88 -6.81
C LEU A 28 2.01 4.01 -7.56
N TYR A 29 1.22 3.24 -6.82
CA TYR A 29 0.24 2.30 -7.34
C TYR A 29 -1.11 2.59 -6.72
N ASP A 30 -2.14 2.66 -7.56
CA ASP A 30 -3.53 2.60 -7.11
C ASP A 30 -3.87 1.12 -6.85
N CYS A 31 -4.25 0.85 -5.61
CA CYS A 31 -4.64 -0.46 -5.09
C CYS A 31 -6.11 -0.46 -4.64
N THR A 32 -6.90 0.53 -5.09
CA THR A 32 -8.32 0.61 -4.80
C THR A 32 -9.04 -0.64 -5.29
N ILE A 33 -9.84 -1.24 -4.40
CA ILE A 33 -10.61 -2.44 -4.68
C ILE A 33 -12.11 -2.13 -4.76
N ASP A 34 -12.92 -3.17 -4.77
CA ASP A 34 -14.39 -3.13 -4.81
C ASP A 34 -15.04 -2.41 -3.61
N THR A 35 -14.30 -2.08 -2.55
CA THR A 35 -14.78 -1.17 -1.50
C THR A 35 -14.83 0.29 -1.96
N GLU A 36 -14.17 0.61 -3.08
CA GLU A 36 -14.10 1.96 -3.64
C GLU A 36 -13.60 3.01 -2.63
N VAL A 37 -12.77 2.57 -1.69
CA VAL A 37 -12.01 3.46 -0.80
C VAL A 37 -10.64 3.63 -1.45
N PRO A 38 -10.18 4.85 -1.73
CA PRO A 38 -8.86 5.08 -2.29
C PRO A 38 -7.77 4.41 -1.45
N VAL A 39 -7.03 3.49 -2.07
CA VAL A 39 -5.86 2.84 -1.46
C VAL A 39 -4.67 2.99 -2.39
N PHE A 40 -3.56 3.48 -1.86
CA PHE A 40 -2.30 3.58 -2.60
C PHE A 40 -1.21 2.77 -1.94
N MET A 41 -0.33 2.22 -2.77
CA MET A 41 0.94 1.65 -2.36
C MET A 41 2.07 2.47 -2.96
N ALA A 42 3.01 2.92 -2.13
CA ALA A 42 4.24 3.55 -2.56
C ALA A 42 5.39 2.55 -2.44
N THR A 43 6.19 2.42 -3.48
CA THR A 43 7.50 1.76 -3.44
C THR A 43 8.56 2.84 -3.60
N LEU A 44 9.53 2.87 -2.69
CA LEU A 44 10.59 3.86 -2.60
C LEU A 44 11.94 3.16 -2.56
N TYR A 45 12.91 3.66 -3.31
CA TYR A 45 14.28 3.19 -3.25
C TYR A 45 15.29 4.31 -3.51
N ASP A 46 16.47 4.18 -2.91
CA ASP A 46 17.56 5.17 -3.01
C ASP A 46 18.30 4.98 -4.34
N GLN A 47 18.50 6.05 -5.11
CA GLN A 47 19.22 5.98 -6.38
C GLN A 47 20.75 6.08 -6.21
N THR A 48 21.21 6.52 -5.03
CA THR A 48 22.62 6.73 -4.68
C THR A 48 23.24 5.54 -3.97
N MET A 49 22.43 4.82 -3.18
CA MET A 49 22.85 3.63 -2.46
C MET A 49 22.23 2.40 -3.11
N ARG A 50 23.07 1.43 -3.49
CA ARG A 50 22.61 0.15 -4.05
C ARG A 50 22.56 -0.92 -2.97
N HIS A 51 21.67 -1.88 -3.18
CA HIS A 51 21.36 -2.97 -2.26
C HIS A 51 20.77 -2.50 -0.92
N THR A 52 20.13 -1.33 -0.93
CA THR A 52 19.31 -0.83 0.17
C THR A 52 17.89 -1.33 -0.03
N ARG A 53 17.36 -2.05 0.95
CA ARG A 53 16.02 -2.64 0.91
C ARG A 53 14.99 -1.69 0.27
N LEU A 54 14.21 -2.19 -0.69
CA LEU A 54 13.04 -1.45 -1.19
C LEU A 54 12.11 -1.17 -0.01
N SER A 55 11.74 0.10 0.17
CA SER A 55 10.77 0.46 1.18
C SER A 55 9.38 0.54 0.55
N GLN A 56 8.39 0.02 1.26
CA GLN A 56 7.00 0.04 0.84
C GLN A 56 6.15 0.67 1.93
N GLY A 57 5.13 1.40 1.51
CA GLY A 57 4.13 1.98 2.40
C GLY A 57 2.75 1.94 1.77
N TYR A 58 1.73 1.82 2.62
CA TYR A 58 0.34 1.74 2.21
C TYR A 58 -0.46 2.89 2.82
N GLY A 59 -1.45 3.37 2.08
CA GLY A 59 -2.32 4.45 2.56
C GLY A 59 -3.73 4.26 2.06
N ALA A 60 -4.69 4.29 2.97
CA ALA A 60 -6.12 4.23 2.67
C ALA A 60 -6.82 5.43 3.32
N HIS A 61 -7.64 6.13 2.55
CA HIS A 61 -8.44 7.27 3.02
C HIS A 61 -9.55 7.61 2.02
N LEU A 62 -10.67 8.19 2.48
CA LEU A 62 -11.75 8.68 1.59
C LEU A 62 -11.30 9.85 0.72
N GLU A 63 -10.27 10.57 1.17
CA GLU A 63 -9.59 11.62 0.41
C GLU A 63 -8.31 11.07 -0.25
N PRO A 64 -8.22 11.04 -1.60
CA PRO A 64 -7.06 10.49 -2.31
C PRO A 64 -5.73 11.18 -1.95
N GLU A 65 -5.73 12.50 -1.72
CA GLU A 65 -4.53 13.24 -1.30
C GLU A 65 -3.94 12.65 -0.01
N VAL A 66 -4.78 12.41 1.00
CA VAL A 66 -4.37 11.85 2.29
C VAL A 66 -3.90 10.40 2.12
N ALA A 67 -4.60 9.60 1.32
CA ALA A 67 -4.21 8.21 1.04
C ALA A 67 -2.81 8.14 0.40
N MET A 68 -2.52 9.01 -0.59
CA MET A 68 -1.21 9.10 -1.22
C MET A 68 -0.12 9.56 -0.23
N ILE A 69 -0.39 10.61 0.56
CA ILE A 69 0.58 11.10 1.56
C ILE A 69 0.92 9.99 2.56
N ARG A 70 -0.08 9.25 3.06
CA ARG A 70 0.13 8.14 3.99
C ARG A 70 1.01 7.05 3.38
N ALA A 71 0.70 6.62 2.16
CA ALA A 71 1.50 5.61 1.47
C ALA A 71 2.96 6.05 1.31
N ILE A 72 3.18 7.30 0.87
CA ILE A 72 4.52 7.83 0.65
C ILE A 72 5.28 7.99 1.97
N THR A 73 4.66 8.56 3.00
CA THR A 73 5.30 8.79 4.30
C THR A 73 5.61 7.49 5.04
N GLU A 74 4.76 6.47 4.92
CA GLU A 74 5.05 5.13 5.44
C GLU A 74 6.25 4.49 4.72
N ALA A 75 6.35 4.65 3.40
CA ALA A 75 7.53 4.18 2.65
C ALA A 75 8.81 4.94 3.06
N VAL A 76 8.73 6.24 3.35
CA VAL A 76 9.88 7.02 3.87
C VAL A 76 10.28 6.57 5.29
N GLN A 77 9.31 6.25 6.15
CA GLN A 77 9.61 5.72 7.48
C GLN A 77 10.36 4.38 7.37
N GLY A 78 9.92 3.49 6.47
CA GLY A 78 10.60 2.21 6.24
C GLY A 78 12.03 2.35 5.71
N SER A 79 12.32 3.35 4.86
CA SER A 79 13.68 3.58 4.36
C SER A 79 14.60 4.17 5.43
N THR A 80 14.10 5.10 6.26
CA THR A 80 14.86 5.74 7.34
C THR A 80 15.29 4.73 8.41
N ILE A 81 14.42 3.78 8.76
CA ILE A 81 14.72 2.72 9.73
C ILE A 81 15.89 1.84 9.24
N GLY A 82 15.96 1.56 7.94
CA GLY A 82 17.05 0.79 7.34
C GLY A 82 18.40 1.50 7.38
N ILE A 83 18.41 2.83 7.22
CA ILE A 83 19.62 3.67 7.21
C ILE A 83 20.14 3.93 8.63
N ALA A 84 19.25 4.19 9.59
CA ALA A 84 19.63 4.53 10.96
C ALA A 84 20.16 3.32 11.75
N GLY A 85 19.97 2.08 11.25
CA GLY A 85 20.38 0.85 11.95
C GLY A 85 19.72 0.68 13.33
N SER A 86 18.63 1.42 13.60
CA SER A 86 18.11 1.67 14.94
C SER A 86 17.18 0.58 15.48
N ARG A 87 17.24 -0.61 14.88
CA ARG A 87 16.41 -1.75 15.24
C ARG A 87 17.31 -2.97 15.46
N ASP A 88 17.38 -3.39 16.72
CA ASP A 88 18.10 -4.61 17.15
C ASP A 88 17.46 -5.90 16.57
N ASP A 89 16.25 -5.80 15.99
CA ASP A 89 15.46 -6.88 15.37
C ASP A 89 15.72 -7.08 13.86
N ILE A 90 16.66 -6.35 13.24
CA ILE A 90 17.08 -6.61 11.85
C ILE A 90 17.98 -7.84 11.82
N PHE A 91 17.37 -9.02 11.84
CA PHE A 91 18.06 -10.30 11.65
C PHE A 91 18.77 -10.35 10.28
N PHE A 92 19.92 -11.02 10.21
CA PHE A 92 20.71 -11.23 8.97
C PHE A 92 19.90 -11.75 7.76
N SER A 93 18.79 -12.46 7.99
CA SER A 93 17.86 -12.91 6.95
C SER A 93 17.13 -11.75 6.27
N GLN A 94 16.77 -10.70 7.01
CA GLN A 94 16.12 -9.49 6.48
C GLN A 94 17.10 -8.62 5.69
N LEU A 95 18.39 -8.62 6.04
CA LEU A 95 19.45 -7.97 5.24
C LEU A 95 19.64 -8.66 3.88
N LYS A 96 19.66 -10.00 3.85
CA LYS A 96 19.72 -10.75 2.58
C LYS A 96 18.47 -10.52 1.71
N GLN A 97 17.28 -10.50 2.31
CA GLN A 97 16.04 -10.15 1.59
C GLN A 97 16.05 -8.70 1.08
N GLY A 98 16.60 -7.76 1.86
CA GLY A 98 16.78 -6.37 1.43
C GLY A 98 17.66 -6.26 0.18
N LYS A 99 18.81 -6.94 0.16
CA LYS A 99 19.70 -6.99 -1.01
C LYS A 99 19.06 -7.61 -2.25
N GLN A 100 18.18 -8.59 -2.06
CA GLN A 100 17.47 -9.26 -3.16
C GLN A 100 16.28 -8.44 -3.68
N SER A 101 15.61 -7.68 -2.81
CA SER A 101 14.54 -6.76 -3.20
C SER A 101 15.06 -5.60 -4.05
N ASP A 102 16.26 -5.10 -3.76
CA ASP A 102 16.93 -4.03 -4.50
C ASP A 102 17.93 -4.57 -5.54
N SER A 103 17.59 -5.72 -6.14
CA SER A 103 18.36 -6.22 -7.28
C SER A 103 18.03 -5.39 -8.52
N GLU A 104 19.01 -5.21 -9.41
CA GLU A 104 18.81 -4.49 -10.67
C GLU A 104 17.63 -5.07 -11.47
N GLN A 105 17.51 -6.40 -11.50
CA GLN A 105 16.40 -7.09 -12.15
C GLN A 105 15.03 -6.70 -11.55
N THR A 106 14.93 -6.61 -10.21
CA THR A 106 13.70 -6.22 -9.53
C THR A 106 13.35 -4.76 -9.80
N ILE A 107 14.33 -3.85 -9.69
CA ILE A 107 14.13 -2.42 -9.98
C ILE A 107 13.69 -2.23 -11.42
N THR A 108 14.42 -2.79 -12.39
CA THR A 108 14.07 -2.71 -13.81
C THR A 108 12.68 -3.27 -14.08
N ALA A 109 12.31 -4.39 -13.44
CA ALA A 109 10.97 -4.95 -13.57
C ALA A 109 9.88 -4.01 -13.02
N LEU A 110 10.12 -3.32 -11.91
CA LEU A 110 9.19 -2.35 -11.34
C LEU A 110 9.07 -1.07 -12.19
N GLU A 111 10.19 -0.57 -12.69
CA GLU A 111 10.24 0.64 -13.52
C GLU A 111 9.64 0.45 -14.90
N ASN A 112 9.77 -0.74 -15.49
CA ASN A 112 9.19 -1.08 -16.78
C ASN A 112 7.67 -1.30 -16.72
N GLN A 113 7.05 -1.33 -15.54
CA GLN A 113 5.59 -1.39 -15.44
C GLN A 113 4.98 -0.09 -15.96
N PRO A 114 3.98 -0.16 -16.86
CA PRO A 114 3.40 1.04 -17.44
C PRO A 114 2.66 1.88 -16.39
N ALA A 115 2.83 3.20 -16.48
CA ALA A 115 2.05 4.18 -15.74
C ALA A 115 0.73 4.45 -16.48
N THR A 116 -0.34 3.81 -16.06
CA THR A 116 -1.65 3.82 -16.74
C THR A 116 -2.74 4.53 -15.96
N VAL A 117 -2.56 4.71 -14.66
CA VAL A 117 -3.60 5.29 -13.80
C VAL A 117 -3.50 6.81 -13.85
N ASP A 118 -4.58 7.43 -14.32
CA ASP A 118 -4.82 8.88 -14.20
C ASP A 118 -5.44 9.17 -12.85
N VAL A 119 -4.87 10.11 -12.10
CA VAL A 119 -5.44 10.52 -10.82
C VAL A 119 -6.00 11.95 -10.85
N SER A 120 -5.98 12.61 -12.01
CA SER A 120 -6.55 13.96 -12.16
C SER A 120 -8.05 14.00 -11.92
N GLN A 121 -8.74 12.88 -12.19
CA GLN A 121 -10.19 12.71 -12.04
C GLN A 121 -10.60 12.09 -10.70
N LEU A 122 -9.64 11.78 -9.81
CA LEU A 122 -9.99 11.27 -8.50
C LEU A 122 -10.55 12.42 -7.66
N GLU A 123 -11.78 12.24 -7.22
CA GLU A 123 -12.47 13.14 -6.32
C GLU A 123 -12.46 12.59 -4.89
N SER A 124 -12.42 13.50 -3.92
CA SER A 124 -12.62 13.14 -2.53
C SER A 124 -14.08 12.75 -2.32
N VAL A 125 -14.29 11.67 -1.59
CA VAL A 125 -15.62 11.31 -1.04
C VAL A 125 -15.66 11.52 0.47
N ALA A 126 -14.64 12.17 1.05
CA ALA A 126 -14.68 12.59 2.44
C ALA A 126 -15.78 13.63 2.65
N THR A 127 -16.44 13.52 3.78
CA THR A 127 -17.59 14.31 4.19
C THR A 127 -17.15 15.44 5.13
N SER A 128 -18.11 16.13 5.74
CA SER A 128 -17.81 17.28 6.60
C SER A 128 -17.44 16.89 8.03
N THR A 129 -17.73 15.65 8.43
CA THR A 129 -17.55 15.16 9.80
C THR A 129 -16.99 13.75 9.84
N LEU A 130 -16.34 13.40 10.95
CA LEU A 130 -15.81 12.06 11.16
C LEU A 130 -16.94 11.02 11.21
N GLU A 131 -18.08 11.38 11.80
CA GLU A 131 -19.25 10.52 11.95
C GLU A 131 -19.85 10.15 10.58
N GLU A 132 -19.94 11.11 9.68
CA GLU A 132 -20.39 10.90 8.30
C GLU A 132 -19.39 10.02 7.52
N ASP A 133 -18.08 10.25 7.68
CA ASP A 133 -17.03 9.43 7.05
C ASP A 133 -17.08 7.97 7.51
N VAL A 134 -17.23 7.74 8.82
CA VAL A 134 -17.37 6.40 9.39
C VAL A 134 -18.64 5.74 8.86
N THR A 135 -19.75 6.47 8.75
CA THR A 135 -21.00 5.97 8.19
C THR A 135 -20.82 5.55 6.73
N LEU A 136 -20.18 6.39 5.90
CA LEU A 136 -19.89 6.08 4.51
C LEU A 136 -18.96 4.88 4.34
N LEU A 137 -17.94 4.76 5.19
CA LEU A 137 -17.05 3.58 5.21
C LEU A 137 -17.81 2.30 5.53
N MET A 138 -18.71 2.35 6.53
CA MET A 138 -19.57 1.21 6.87
C MET A 138 -20.47 0.80 5.71
N GLU A 139 -21.03 1.77 4.97
CA GLU A 139 -21.85 1.50 3.78
C GLU A 139 -21.03 0.86 2.65
N LYS A 140 -19.85 1.40 2.35
CA LYS A 140 -18.92 0.82 1.35
C LYS A 140 -18.53 -0.62 1.69
N ILE A 141 -18.24 -0.89 2.97
CA ILE A 141 -17.94 -2.26 3.44
C ILE A 141 -19.17 -3.17 3.34
N ARG A 142 -20.36 -2.67 3.66
CA ARG A 142 -21.61 -3.43 3.52
C ARG A 142 -21.91 -3.79 2.07
N ASN A 143 -21.65 -2.88 1.13
CA ASN A 143 -21.90 -3.08 -0.30
C ASN A 143 -21.06 -4.21 -0.90
N VAL A 144 -19.89 -4.51 -0.32
CA VAL A 144 -19.06 -5.66 -0.71
C VAL A 144 -19.41 -6.97 0.02
N GLY A 145 -20.57 -6.99 0.71
CA GLY A 145 -21.11 -8.18 1.37
C GLY A 145 -20.61 -8.39 2.81
N ILE A 146 -19.91 -7.41 3.39
CA ILE A 146 -19.38 -7.50 4.75
C ILE A 146 -20.34 -6.76 5.68
N THR A 147 -21.19 -7.53 6.36
CA THR A 147 -22.32 -6.99 7.14
C THR A 147 -22.03 -6.86 8.63
N GLN A 148 -20.89 -7.34 9.11
CA GLN A 148 -20.52 -7.34 10.52
C GLN A 148 -19.19 -6.61 10.73
N LEU A 149 -19.18 -5.70 11.70
CA LEU A 149 -17.99 -5.09 12.27
C LEU A 149 -18.02 -5.32 13.78
N LEU A 150 -16.92 -5.83 14.33
CA LEU A 150 -16.74 -6.02 15.76
C LEU A 150 -15.80 -4.92 16.25
N VAL A 151 -16.24 -4.11 17.22
CA VAL A 151 -15.46 -3.02 17.79
C VAL A 151 -15.19 -3.33 19.25
N PHE A 152 -13.91 -3.31 19.60
CA PHE A 152 -13.44 -3.48 20.98
C PHE A 152 -12.82 -2.17 21.44
N ASP A 153 -13.33 -1.63 22.54
CA ASP A 153 -12.70 -0.52 23.23
C ASP A 153 -11.54 -1.04 24.08
N LEU A 154 -10.35 -0.54 23.78
CA LEU A 154 -9.09 -0.86 24.47
C LEU A 154 -8.53 0.38 25.20
N SER A 155 -9.32 1.44 25.30
CA SER A 155 -8.95 2.68 25.98
C SER A 155 -8.67 2.40 27.46
N LYS A 156 -7.64 3.06 27.98
CA LYS A 156 -7.33 3.06 29.41
C LYS A 156 -7.43 4.48 29.92
N GLU A 157 -8.23 4.69 30.96
CA GLU A 157 -8.53 6.03 31.49
C GLU A 157 -7.26 6.78 31.91
N ASP A 158 -6.28 6.08 32.46
CA ASP A 158 -4.99 6.62 32.92
C ASP A 158 -4.11 7.15 31.78
N LEU A 159 -4.31 6.69 30.55
CA LEU A 159 -3.55 7.14 29.38
C LEU A 159 -4.20 8.34 28.67
N GLY A 160 -5.49 8.62 28.91
CA GLY A 160 -6.19 9.75 28.28
C GLY A 160 -6.29 9.68 26.74
N VAL A 161 -6.10 8.49 26.15
CA VAL A 161 -6.13 8.26 24.70
C VAL A 161 -7.14 7.17 24.36
N SER A 162 -8.00 7.43 23.39
CA SER A 162 -8.95 6.44 22.87
C SER A 162 -8.26 5.44 21.95
N VAL A 163 -8.42 4.15 22.25
CA VAL A 163 -7.85 3.05 21.45
C VAL A 163 -8.94 2.05 21.12
N LEU A 164 -9.18 1.84 19.83
CA LEU A 164 -10.18 0.88 19.35
C LEU A 164 -9.51 -0.22 18.53
N ARG A 165 -10.01 -1.45 18.67
CA ARG A 165 -9.72 -2.54 17.72
C ARG A 165 -10.99 -2.87 16.96
N VAL A 166 -10.93 -2.67 15.64
CA VAL A 166 -12.02 -3.02 14.73
C VAL A 166 -11.66 -4.30 13.98
N ILE A 167 -12.58 -5.26 13.96
CA ILE A 167 -12.47 -6.50 13.21
C ILE A 167 -13.63 -6.56 12.22
N ALA A 168 -13.33 -6.73 10.94
CA ALA A 168 -14.30 -6.88 9.87
C ALA A 168 -14.21 -8.31 9.30
N PRO A 169 -14.98 -9.28 9.83
CA PRO A 169 -14.99 -10.63 9.30
C PRO A 169 -15.31 -10.63 7.80
N GLY A 170 -14.42 -11.19 6.99
CA GLY A 170 -14.53 -11.21 5.54
C GLY A 170 -13.59 -10.26 4.80
N LEU A 171 -12.96 -9.30 5.49
CA LEU A 171 -11.77 -8.61 4.97
C LEU A 171 -10.52 -9.48 5.15
N GLU A 172 -9.64 -9.41 4.17
CA GLU A 172 -8.36 -10.10 4.15
C GLU A 172 -7.37 -9.49 5.17
N GLY A 173 -6.63 -10.35 5.87
CA GLY A 173 -5.55 -9.94 6.77
C GLY A 173 -4.22 -9.72 6.04
N TYR A 174 -3.20 -9.29 6.80
CA TYR A 174 -1.89 -8.96 6.26
C TYR A 174 -1.16 -10.17 5.65
N PHE A 175 -0.38 -9.89 4.61
CA PHE A 175 0.16 -10.81 3.58
C PHE A 175 0.92 -12.06 4.05
N SER A 176 1.27 -12.22 5.33
CA SER A 176 2.13 -13.32 5.79
C SER A 176 1.43 -14.52 6.43
N HIS A 177 0.15 -14.42 6.84
CA HIS A 177 -0.46 -15.48 7.67
C HIS A 177 -1.93 -15.84 7.36
N VAL A 178 -2.54 -15.32 6.29
CA VAL A 178 -3.96 -15.58 6.01
C VAL A 178 -4.13 -16.16 4.61
N ALA A 179 -4.70 -17.36 4.52
CA ALA A 179 -5.09 -17.94 3.25
C ALA A 179 -6.06 -17.00 2.52
N SER A 180 -5.92 -16.86 1.20
CA SER A 180 -6.85 -16.05 0.42
C SER A 180 -8.28 -16.55 0.61
N VAL A 181 -9.12 -15.70 1.21
CA VAL A 181 -10.55 -15.99 1.38
C VAL A 181 -11.25 -15.99 0.02
N GLN A 182 -12.42 -16.61 -0.05
CA GLN A 182 -13.18 -16.79 -1.29
C GLN A 182 -13.41 -15.45 -2.04
N ARG A 183 -13.59 -14.36 -1.29
CA ARG A 183 -13.78 -13.01 -1.81
C ARG A 183 -12.58 -12.53 -2.65
N ALA A 184 -11.36 -12.59 -2.13
CA ALA A 184 -10.14 -12.27 -2.88
C ALA A 184 -10.01 -13.05 -4.19
N LYS A 185 -10.36 -14.35 -4.19
CA LYS A 185 -10.32 -15.18 -5.41
C LYS A 185 -11.32 -14.71 -6.46
N ILE A 186 -12.56 -14.42 -6.05
CA ILE A 186 -13.60 -13.89 -6.93
C ILE A 186 -13.20 -12.53 -7.50
N PHE A 187 -12.66 -11.64 -6.67
CA PHE A 187 -12.19 -10.32 -7.11
C PHE A 187 -11.06 -10.46 -8.15
N ALA A 188 -10.07 -11.30 -7.87
CA ALA A 188 -8.96 -11.55 -8.80
C ALA A 188 -9.43 -12.16 -10.14
N GLU A 189 -10.44 -13.04 -10.12
CA GLU A 189 -11.02 -13.61 -11.34
C GLU A 189 -11.73 -12.57 -12.20
N LYS A 190 -12.48 -11.65 -11.58
CA LYS A 190 -13.12 -10.52 -12.28
C LYS A 190 -12.12 -9.58 -12.94
N GLN A 191 -10.89 -9.50 -12.42
CA GLN A 191 -9.80 -8.69 -12.98
C GLN A 191 -9.08 -9.35 -14.18
N LYS A 192 -9.12 -10.69 -14.32
CA LYS A 192 -8.44 -11.45 -15.40
C LYS A 192 -8.81 -11.03 -16.84
N PRO A 193 -10.06 -10.69 -17.20
CA PRO A 193 -10.38 -10.22 -18.56
C PRO A 193 -9.74 -8.87 -18.92
N HIS A 194 -9.47 -7.98 -17.95
CA HIS A 194 -8.69 -6.75 -18.16
C HIS A 194 -7.17 -6.96 -18.07
N ALA A 195 -6.72 -7.95 -17.30
CA ALA A 195 -5.31 -8.22 -17.07
C ALA A 195 -4.63 -9.11 -18.14
N ARG A 196 -5.37 -9.62 -19.15
CA ARG A 196 -4.82 -10.44 -20.25
C ARG A 196 -3.77 -9.73 -21.13
N LYS A 197 -3.66 -8.40 -21.06
CA LYS A 197 -2.57 -7.63 -21.69
C LYS A 197 -1.33 -7.46 -20.80
N SER A 198 -1.39 -7.79 -19.50
CA SER A 198 -0.35 -7.43 -18.52
C SER A 198 0.24 -8.61 -17.73
N LEU A 199 -0.41 -9.78 -17.67
CA LEU A 199 -0.03 -10.86 -16.74
C LEU A 199 0.95 -11.92 -17.29
N LEU A 200 1.39 -11.81 -18.55
CA LEU A 200 2.38 -12.75 -19.11
C LEU A 200 3.81 -12.51 -18.59
N SER A 201 4.11 -11.38 -17.97
CA SER A 201 5.47 -11.04 -17.48
C SER A 201 5.73 -11.33 -16.00
N LEU A 202 4.70 -11.57 -15.17
CA LEU A 202 4.88 -11.67 -13.71
C LEU A 202 5.02 -13.11 -13.18
N LYS A 203 4.67 -14.12 -13.97
CA LYS A 203 4.75 -15.53 -13.54
C LYS A 203 6.15 -16.15 -13.62
N GLN A 204 7.14 -15.44 -14.18
CA GLN A 204 8.48 -16.00 -14.40
C GLN A 204 9.57 -15.52 -13.43
N SER A 205 9.32 -14.51 -12.59
CA SER A 205 10.34 -13.95 -11.69
C SER A 205 10.14 -14.22 -10.19
N LEU A 206 9.02 -14.83 -9.78
CA LEU A 206 8.85 -15.34 -8.41
C LEU A 206 9.13 -16.83 -8.41
N HIS A 207 10.39 -17.19 -8.13
CA HIS A 207 10.74 -18.51 -7.62
C HIS A 207 9.83 -18.81 -6.43
N LEU A 208 8.83 -19.66 -6.63
CA LEU A 208 8.17 -20.38 -5.54
C LEU A 208 9.23 -21.35 -4.99
N PRO A 209 9.75 -21.18 -3.75
CA PRO A 209 10.43 -22.29 -3.13
C PRO A 209 9.40 -23.40 -2.93
N ALA A 210 9.66 -24.53 -3.60
CA ALA A 210 9.01 -25.78 -3.33
C ALA A 210 9.23 -26.17 -1.86
N GLY A 211 8.17 -26.58 -1.19
CA GLY A 211 8.24 -27.31 0.08
C GLY A 211 8.31 -26.42 1.34
N GLY A 212 7.35 -26.61 2.22
CA GLY A 212 7.33 -26.06 3.57
C GLY A 212 6.06 -26.50 4.27
N ILE A 213 6.21 -27.57 5.03
CA ILE A 213 5.20 -28.27 5.86
C ILE A 213 4.55 -27.29 6.85
#